data_AF-A0A7X5I4V4-F1
#
_entry.id   AF-A0A7X5I4V4-F1
#
_cell.length_a   1.000
_cell.length_b   1.000
_cell.length_c   1.000
_cell.angle_alpha   90.00
_cell.angle_beta   90.00
_cell.angle_gamma   90.00
#
_symmetry.space_group_name_H-M   'P 1'
#
loop_
_entity.id
_entity.type
_entity.pdbx_description
1 polymer ?
#
loop_
_entity_poly.entity_id
_entity_poly.type
_entity_poly.pdbx_seq_one_letter_code
_entity_poly.pdbx_strand_id
1 'polypeptide(L)'
;MQELNTFQREFMKMLATIQESCVLTALCLNYECSLEHKFYNITADVMIRIMELIDGYTNADIGRLKVICEKSNDSLKENPHIELHDVICDYLKYTK
;
A
#
# COMPACT_ATOMS: atom_id res chain seq x y z
N MET A 1 17.16 -3.19 -18.28
CA MET A 1 15.98 -3.36 -17.41
C MET A 1 15.77 -4.85 -17.27
N GLN A 2 15.55 -5.37 -16.05
CA GLN A 2 15.28 -6.81 -15.88
C GLN A 2 14.02 -7.21 -16.66
N GLU A 3 14.02 -8.40 -17.23
CA GLU A 3 12.83 -8.96 -17.87
C GLU A 3 11.85 -9.41 -16.79
N LEU A 4 10.69 -8.73 -16.73
CA LEU A 4 9.62 -9.05 -15.80
C LEU A 4 8.58 -9.92 -16.50
N ASN A 5 8.12 -10.98 -15.82
CA ASN A 5 6.95 -11.73 -16.24
C ASN A 5 5.68 -10.88 -16.12
N THR A 6 4.57 -11.37 -16.66
CA THR A 6 3.29 -10.64 -16.68
C THR A 6 2.85 -10.23 -15.28
N PHE A 7 2.84 -11.15 -14.32
CA PHE A 7 2.44 -10.86 -12.94
C PHE A 7 3.30 -9.78 -12.28
N GLN A 8 4.62 -9.89 -12.40
CA GLN A 8 5.56 -8.90 -11.87
C GLN A 8 5.35 -7.51 -12.50
N ARG A 9 5.10 -7.47 -13.80
CA ARG A 9 4.83 -6.21 -14.51
C ARG A 9 3.53 -5.57 -14.06
N GLU A 10 2.45 -6.34 -13.92
CA GLU A 10 1.18 -5.82 -13.44
C GLU A 10 1.28 -5.34 -11.98
N PHE A 11 2.00 -6.06 -11.13
CA PHE A 11 2.27 -5.61 -9.76
C PHE A 11 3.02 -4.26 -9.75
N MET A 12 4.07 -4.11 -10.56
CA MET A 12 4.83 -2.85 -10.65
C MET A 12 4.00 -1.69 -11.22
N LYS A 13 3.13 -1.95 -12.22
CA LYS A 13 2.19 -0.96 -12.73
C LYS A 13 1.21 -0.50 -11.64
N MET A 14 0.69 -1.43 -10.84
CA MET A 14 -0.20 -1.08 -9.72
C MET A 14 0.49 -0.17 -8.71
N LEU A 15 1.76 -0.42 -8.38
CA LEU A 15 2.52 0.48 -7.51
C LEU A 15 2.66 1.89 -8.11
N ALA A 16 2.92 1.99 -9.42
CA ALA A 16 2.98 3.29 -10.10
C ALA A 16 1.62 4.02 -10.08
N THR A 17 0.52 3.29 -10.33
CA THR A 17 -0.85 3.84 -10.25
C THR A 17 -1.20 4.30 -8.83
N ILE A 18 -0.79 3.56 -7.80
CA ILE A 18 -0.96 3.95 -6.40
C ILE A 18 -0.22 5.27 -6.14
N GLN A 19 1.06 5.37 -6.52
CA GLN A 19 1.84 6.59 -6.33
C GLN A 19 1.18 7.79 -7.03
N GLU A 20 0.80 7.64 -8.30
CA GLU A 20 0.16 8.71 -9.08
C GLU A 20 -1.16 9.16 -8.44
N SER A 21 -2.02 8.21 -8.06
CA SER A 21 -3.28 8.52 -7.38
C SER A 21 -3.05 9.28 -6.07
N CYS A 22 -2.10 8.85 -5.23
CA CYS A 22 -1.80 9.50 -3.96
C CYS A 22 -1.25 10.92 -4.15
N VAL A 23 -0.36 11.13 -5.13
CA VAL A 23 0.17 12.47 -5.45
C VAL A 23 -0.95 13.39 -5.92
N LEU A 24 -1.81 12.93 -6.83
CA LEU A 24 -2.93 13.73 -7.32
C LEU A 24 -3.92 14.07 -6.19
N THR A 25 -4.23 13.12 -5.29
CA THR A 25 -5.04 13.39 -4.10
C THR A 25 -4.37 14.42 -3.19
N ALA A 26 -3.07 14.32 -2.94
CA ALA A 26 -2.35 15.26 -2.08
C ALA A 26 -2.28 16.68 -2.68
N LEU A 27 -2.20 16.80 -4.01
CA LEU A 27 -2.24 18.09 -4.71
C LEU A 27 -3.60 18.78 -4.59
N CYS A 28 -4.68 18.02 -4.44
CA CYS A 28 -6.03 18.56 -4.22
C CYS A 28 -6.27 19.03 -2.77
N LEU A 29 -5.38 18.71 -1.81
CA LEU A 29 -5.53 19.16 -0.42
C LEU A 29 -5.20 20.66 -0.29
N ASN A 30 -6.13 21.40 0.33
CA ASN A 30 -6.07 22.85 0.55
C ASN A 30 -4.72 23.35 1.13
N TYR A 31 -4.44 24.64 0.91
CA TYR A 31 -3.19 25.32 1.28
C TYR A 31 -2.93 25.44 2.79
N GLU A 32 -3.89 25.08 3.66
CA GLU A 32 -3.76 25.28 5.10
C GLU A 32 -3.01 24.16 5.85
N CYS A 33 -2.73 23.02 5.21
CA CYS A 33 -1.88 21.99 5.81
C CYS A 33 -0.40 22.31 5.65
N SER A 34 0.37 22.17 6.75
CA SER A 34 1.83 22.26 6.69
C SER A 34 2.41 21.23 5.73
N LEU A 35 3.56 21.56 5.11
CA LEU A 35 4.24 20.66 4.18
C LEU A 35 4.57 19.30 4.81
N GLU A 36 4.99 19.31 6.08
CA GLU A 36 5.23 18.10 6.87
C GLU A 36 3.97 17.23 6.96
N HIS A 37 2.81 17.83 7.27
CA HIS A 37 1.55 17.09 7.33
C HIS A 37 1.16 16.50 5.96
N LYS A 38 1.40 17.24 4.87
CA LYS A 38 1.18 16.72 3.51
C LYS A 38 2.08 15.52 3.21
N PHE A 39 3.34 15.52 3.65
CA PHE A 39 4.26 14.39 3.46
C PHE A 39 3.87 13.17 4.29
N TYR A 40 3.42 13.35 5.54
CA TYR A 40 2.90 12.24 6.33
C TYR A 40 1.62 11.66 5.71
N ASN A 41 0.68 12.49 5.26
CA ASN A 41 -0.56 12.01 4.65
C ASN A 41 -0.30 11.24 3.35
N ILE A 42 0.48 11.79 2.42
CA ILE A 42 0.73 11.10 1.14
C ILE A 42 1.48 9.78 1.35
N THR A 43 2.44 9.74 2.29
CA THR A 43 3.19 8.50 2.57
C THR A 43 2.30 7.46 3.25
N ALA A 44 1.43 7.88 4.18
CA ALA A 44 0.42 7.01 4.78
C ALA A 44 -0.54 6.44 3.73
N ASP A 45 -1.09 7.27 2.85
CA ASP A 45 -2.00 6.84 1.79
C ASP A 45 -1.34 5.81 0.85
N VAL A 46 -0.07 6.02 0.48
CA VAL A 46 0.69 5.05 -0.33
C VAL A 46 0.84 3.72 0.40
N MET A 47 1.22 3.75 1.69
CA MET A 47 1.36 2.53 2.49
C MET A 47 0.04 1.78 2.61
N ILE A 48 -1.06 2.49 2.90
CA ILE A 48 -2.41 1.92 3.01
C ILE A 48 -2.81 1.24 1.70
N ARG A 49 -2.69 1.94 0.56
CA ARG A 49 -3.06 1.39 -0.74
C ARG A 49 -2.21 0.19 -1.18
N ILE A 50 -0.95 0.14 -0.77
CA ILE A 50 -0.12 -1.07 -0.99
C ILE A 50 -0.66 -2.24 -0.15
N MET A 51 -1.10 -2.00 1.09
CA MET A 51 -1.72 -3.04 1.90
C MET A 51 -3.06 -3.50 1.32
N GLU A 52 -3.89 -2.58 0.80
CA GLU A 52 -5.13 -2.92 0.08
C GLU A 52 -4.86 -3.81 -1.15
N LEU A 53 -3.79 -3.52 -1.89
CA LEU A 53 -3.35 -4.36 -3.01
C LEU A 53 -2.98 -5.77 -2.55
N ILE A 54 -2.23 -5.89 -1.45
CA ILE A 54 -1.86 -7.19 -0.88
C ILE A 54 -3.08 -7.95 -0.35
N ASP A 55 -4.06 -7.24 0.20
CA ASP A 55 -5.32 -7.80 0.67
C ASP A 55 -6.29 -8.18 -0.47
N GLY A 56 -6.05 -7.66 -1.67
CA GLY A 56 -6.76 -8.01 -2.90
C GLY A 56 -7.91 -7.05 -3.25
N TYR A 57 -7.92 -5.83 -2.72
CA TYR A 57 -9.01 -4.86 -2.89
C TYR A 57 -8.89 -3.98 -4.14
N THR A 58 -7.72 -3.92 -4.78
CA THR A 58 -7.43 -2.92 -5.82
C THR A 58 -7.52 -3.41 -7.27
N ASN A 59 -7.26 -4.70 -7.54
CA ASN A 59 -7.22 -5.23 -8.90
C ASN A 59 -7.66 -6.70 -8.98
N ALA A 60 -8.70 -6.97 -9.77
CA ALA A 60 -9.23 -8.33 -10.00
C ALA A 60 -8.24 -9.26 -10.71
N ASP A 61 -7.30 -8.74 -11.51
CA ASP A 61 -6.36 -9.53 -12.31
C ASP A 61 -5.19 -10.08 -11.47
N ILE A 62 -4.84 -9.42 -10.37
CA ILE A 62 -3.73 -9.84 -9.47
C ILE A 62 -4.26 -10.69 -8.31
N GLY A 63 -5.48 -10.38 -7.82
CA GLY A 63 -6.06 -11.06 -6.68
C GLY A 63 -5.33 -10.78 -5.36
N ARG A 64 -5.63 -11.58 -4.32
CA ARG A 64 -5.03 -11.46 -2.98
C ARG A 64 -3.60 -12.01 -2.98
N LEU A 65 -2.67 -11.29 -2.38
CA LEU A 65 -1.27 -11.68 -2.25
C LEU A 65 -0.96 -12.21 -0.85
N LYS A 66 0.05 -13.09 -0.78
CA LYS A 66 0.63 -13.57 0.48
C LYS A 66 1.99 -12.90 0.70
N VAL A 67 2.23 -12.46 1.93
CA VAL A 67 3.54 -12.00 2.40
C VAL A 67 4.07 -13.06 3.35
N ILE A 68 5.18 -13.69 2.98
CA ILE A 68 5.77 -14.80 3.72
C ILE A 68 7.18 -14.40 4.14
N CYS A 69 7.51 -14.55 5.42
CA CYS A 69 8.88 -14.40 5.88
C CYS A 69 9.68 -15.63 5.47
N GLU A 70 10.65 -15.50 4.55
CA GLU A 70 11.44 -16.65 4.09
C GLU A 70 12.24 -17.33 5.22
N LYS A 71 12.60 -16.59 6.27
CA LYS A 71 13.38 -17.12 7.40
C LYS A 71 12.56 -18.03 8.30
N SER A 72 11.32 -17.66 8.62
CA SER A 72 10.45 -18.44 9.52
C SER A 72 9.39 -19.24 8.79
N ASN A 73 9.18 -18.96 7.50
CA ASN A 73 8.07 -19.44 6.69
C ASN A 73 6.68 -19.01 7.20
N ASP A 74 6.62 -18.02 8.10
CA ASP A 74 5.36 -17.49 8.60
C ASP A 74 4.68 -16.63 7.54
N SER A 75 3.38 -16.83 7.37
CA SER A 75 2.52 -15.90 6.64
C SER A 75 2.20 -14.72 7.55
N LEU A 76 2.50 -13.50 7.10
CA LEU A 76 2.23 -12.27 7.85
C LEU A 76 0.74 -12.12 8.22
N LYS A 77 -0.15 -12.77 7.47
CA LYS A 77 -1.59 -12.51 7.49
C LYS A 77 -2.45 -13.63 8.08
N GLU A 78 -1.91 -14.80 8.40
CA GLU A 78 -2.75 -16.00 8.67
C GLU A 78 -2.70 -16.52 10.12
N ASN A 79 -1.91 -15.94 11.04
CA ASN A 79 -1.89 -16.39 12.43
C ASN A 79 -1.36 -15.32 13.43
N PRO A 80 -2.22 -14.45 14.01
CA PRO A 80 -3.67 -14.36 13.77
C PRO A 80 -3.98 -13.81 12.38
N HIS A 81 -5.22 -14.02 11.93
CA HIS A 81 -5.67 -13.41 10.68
C HIS A 81 -5.76 -11.90 10.83
N ILE A 82 -5.15 -11.17 9.91
CA ILE A 82 -5.25 -9.71 9.82
C ILE A 82 -5.52 -9.27 8.37
N GLU A 83 -6.28 -8.20 8.23
CA GLU A 83 -6.32 -7.40 7.00
C GLU A 83 -5.30 -6.25 7.18
N LEU A 84 -4.27 -6.23 6.32
CA LEU A 84 -3.14 -5.33 6.46
C LEU A 84 -3.55 -3.86 6.35
N HIS A 85 -4.52 -3.55 5.48
CA HIS A 85 -5.00 -2.17 5.28
C HIS A 85 -5.68 -1.62 6.54
N ASP A 86 -6.45 -2.43 7.27
CA ASP A 86 -7.06 -2.03 8.54
C ASP A 86 -5.99 -1.77 9.61
N VAL A 87 -5.07 -2.72 9.78
CA VAL A 87 -4.02 -2.64 10.81
C VAL A 87 -3.10 -1.45 10.58
N ILE A 88 -2.69 -1.19 9.33
CA ILE A 88 -1.79 -0.07 9.04
C ILE A 88 -2.50 1.28 9.16
N CYS A 89 -3.78 1.38 8.78
CA CYS A 89 -4.58 2.58 9.00
C CYS A 89 -4.59 2.96 10.48
N ASP A 90 -4.84 1.98 11.35
CA ASP A 90 -4.87 2.24 12.79
C ASP A 90 -3.49 2.55 13.35
N TYR A 91 -2.45 1.85 12.90
CA TYR A 91 -1.08 2.09 13.36
C TYR A 91 -0.57 3.50 13.02
N LEU A 92 -0.85 3.98 11.80
CA LEU A 92 -0.40 5.30 11.34
C LEU A 92 -1.23 6.46 11.92
N LYS A 93 -2.50 6.23 12.30
CA LYS A 93 -3.32 7.23 13.02
C LYS A 93 -2.71 7.61 14.39
N TYR A 94 -1.95 6.70 15.01
CA TYR A 94 -1.34 6.92 16.34
C TYR A 94 0.03 7.61 16.31
N THR A 95 0.51 8.04 15.15
CA THR A 95 1.72 8.86 15.05
C THR A 95 1.38 10.36 15.06
N LYS A 96 0.82 10.86 16.17
CA LYS A 96 0.99 12.23 16.67
C LYS A 96 0.50 12.38 18.10
#